data_AF-A0A180FP03-F1
#
_entry.id   AF-A0A180FP03-F1
#
_cell.length_a   1.000
_cell.length_b   1.000
_cell.length_c   1.000
_cell.angle_alpha   90.00
_cell.angle_beta   90.00
_cell.angle_gamma   90.00
#
_symmetry.space_group_name_H-M   'P 1'
#
loop_
_entity.id
_entity.type
_entity.pdbx_description
1 polymer ?
#
loop_
_entity_poly.entity_id
_entity_poly.type
_entity_poly.pdbx_seq_one_letter_code
_entity_poly.pdbx_strand_id
1 'polypeptide(L)' 'MADLVVATRCRGELHEYYERKVAEGKNKMSVPNAVRAKLIHRMFAVIRNNQDYQKDYINVLA' A
#
# COMPACT_ATOMS: atom_id res chain seq x y z
N MET A 1 0.55 -5.33 -15.27
CA MET A 1 0.97 -6.51 -14.47
C MET A 1 2.42 -6.38 -13.97
N ALA A 2 3.35 -5.81 -14.74
CA ALA A 2 4.75 -5.65 -14.34
C ALA A 2 4.96 -4.85 -13.02
N ASP A 3 4.25 -3.75 -12.85
CA ASP A 3 4.47 -2.81 -11.74
C ASP A 3 4.22 -3.41 -10.34
N LEU A 4 3.21 -4.28 -10.23
CA LEU A 4 2.94 -4.97 -8.96
C LEU A 4 3.92 -6.10 -8.69
N VAL A 5 4.40 -6.80 -9.73
CA VAL A 5 5.41 -7.83 -9.57
C VAL A 5 6.69 -7.22 -8.99
N VAL A 6 7.03 -5.98 -9.38
CA VAL A 6 8.14 -5.23 -8.77
C VAL A 6 7.84 -4.88 -7.32
N ALA A 7 6.66 -4.33 -7.02
CA ALA A 7 6.26 -3.96 -5.65
C ALA A 7 6.14 -5.16 -4.68
N THR A 8 5.90 -6.37 -5.20
CA THR A 8 5.93 -7.62 -4.42
C THR A 8 7.27 -8.33 -4.41
N ARG A 9 8.26 -7.90 -5.20
CA ARG A 9 9.62 -8.45 -5.18
C ARG A 9 10.59 -7.61 -4.35
N CYS A 10 10.35 -6.31 -4.24
CA CYS A 10 11.10 -5.45 -3.35
C CYS A 10 10.59 -5.58 -1.91
N ARG A 11 11.47 -5.95 -0.97
CA ARG A 11 11.14 -5.97 0.46
C ARG A 11 10.75 -4.56 0.90
N GLY A 12 9.54 -4.42 1.44
CA GLY A 12 8.99 -3.16 1.92
C GLY A 12 7.53 -3.27 2.33
N GLU A 13 6.97 -2.15 2.81
CA GLU A 13 5.62 -2.06 3.40
C GLU A 13 4.47 -2.52 2.48
N LEU A 14 4.66 -2.46 1.16
CA LEU A 14 3.65 -2.89 0.18
C LEU A 14 3.71 -4.40 -0.02
N HIS A 15 4.89 -5.00 0.07
CA HIS A 15 5.09 -6.44 0.05
C HIS A 15 4.53 -7.08 1.32
N GLU A 16 4.84 -6.54 2.49
CA GLU A 16 4.24 -7.00 3.76
C GLU A 16 2.72 -6.86 3.75
N TYR A 17 2.20 -5.78 3.17
CA TYR A 17 0.75 -5.61 2.99
C TYR A 17 0.16 -6.66 2.03
N TYR A 18 0.87 -7.00 0.95
CA TYR A 18 0.47 -8.08 0.04
C TYR A 18 0.40 -9.42 0.78
N GLU A 19 1.47 -9.79 1.49
CA GLU A 19 1.56 -11.04 2.24
C GLU A 19 0.46 -11.14 3.29
N ARG A 20 0.23 -10.06 4.05
CA ARG A 20 -0.87 -9.98 5.01
C ARG A 20 -2.23 -10.19 4.35
N LYS A 21 -2.48 -9.55 3.20
CA LYS A 21 -3.75 -9.71 2.48
C LYS A 21 -3.94 -11.10 1.88
N VAL A 22 -2.86 -11.78 1.48
CA VAL A 22 -2.91 -13.19 1.11
C VAL A 22 -3.20 -14.07 2.33
N ALA A 23 -2.56 -13.80 3.47
CA ALA A 23 -2.76 -14.54 4.72
C ALA A 23 -4.17 -14.38 5.30
N GLU A 24 -4.82 -13.23 5.10
CA GLU A 24 -6.23 -12.98 5.41
C GLU A 24 -7.21 -13.83 4.54
N GLY A 25 -6.71 -14.66 3.61
CA GLY A 25 -7.52 -15.54 2.78
C GLY A 25 -8.02 -14.90 1.48
N LYS A 26 -7.54 -13.71 1.12
CA LYS A 26 -7.95 -13.02 -0.10
C LYS A 26 -7.33 -13.69 -1.32
N ASN A 27 -8.11 -13.78 -2.41
CA ASN A 27 -7.62 -14.36 -3.67
C ASN A 27 -6.36 -13.64 -4.16
N LYS A 28 -5.28 -14.38 -4.42
CA LYS A 28 -3.97 -13.86 -4.87
C LYS A 28 -4.07 -12.93 -6.08
N MET A 29 -5.06 -13.13 -6.96
CA MET A 29 -5.29 -12.27 -8.12
C MET A 29 -5.94 -10.93 -7.79
N SER A 30 -6.68 -10.83 -6.68
CA SER A 30 -7.34 -9.58 -6.23
C SER A 30 -6.50 -8.77 -5.24
N VAL A 31 -5.51 -9.38 -4.58
CA VAL A 31 -4.54 -8.67 -3.73
C VAL A 31 -3.79 -7.55 -4.49
N PRO A 32 -3.36 -7.71 -5.76
CA PRO A 32 -2.85 -6.63 -6.59
C PRO A 32 -3.71 -5.37 -6.62
N ASN A 33 -5.03 -5.54 -6.64
CA ASN A 33 -5.97 -4.42 -6.62
C ASN A 33 -5.96 -3.73 -5.26
N ALA A 34 -5.89 -4.50 -4.17
CA ALA A 34 -5.80 -3.95 -2.82
C ALA A 34 -4.52 -3.13 -2.58
N VAL A 35 -3.39 -3.55 -3.16
CA VAL A 35 -2.12 -2.79 -3.10
C VAL A 35 -2.25 -1.46 -3.85
N ARG A 36 -2.84 -1.48 -5.06
CA ARG A 36 -3.11 -0.24 -5.83
C ARG A 36 -4.04 0.71 -5.09
N ALA A 37 -5.13 0.19 -4.52
CA ALA A 37 -6.02 0.98 -3.69
C ALA A 37 -5.28 1.63 -2.51
N LYS A 38 -4.39 0.90 -1.82
CA LYS A 38 -3.57 1.45 -0.73
C LYS A 38 -2.70 2.63 -1.18
N LEU A 39 -2.08 2.55 -2.36
CA LEU A 39 -1.29 3.66 -2.93
C LEU A 39 -2.16 4.88 -3.25
N ILE A 40 -3.30 4.66 -3.90
CA ILE A 40 -4.25 5.73 -4.22
C ILE A 40 -4.72 6.42 -2.93
N HIS A 41 -5.12 5.66 -1.90
CA HIS A 41 -5.51 6.24 -0.62
C HIS A 41 -4.42 7.11 0.01
N ARG A 42 -3.14 6.72 -0.10
CA ARG A 42 -2.02 7.53 0.39
C ARG A 42 -1.88 8.83 -0.39
N MET A 43 -1.96 8.77 -1.73
CA MET A 43 -1.90 9.98 -2.58
C MET A 43 -3.03 10.94 -2.20
N PHE A 44 -4.25 10.44 -2.05
CA PHE A 44 -5.39 11.26 -1.64
C PHE A 44 -5.21 11.86 -0.25
N ALA A 45 -4.64 11.14 0.72
CA ALA A 45 -4.36 11.68 2.05
C ALA A 45 -3.34 12.83 2.01
N VAL A 46 -2.25 12.65 1.25
CA VAL A 46 -1.20 13.67 1.04
C VAL A 46 -1.78 14.93 0.39
N ILE A 47 -2.54 14.76 -0.71
CA ILE A 47 -3.19 15.86 -1.44
C ILE A 47 -4.20 16.58 -0.54
N ARG A 48 -5.05 15.84 0.17
CA ARG A 48 -6.07 16.41 1.05
C ARG A 48 -5.47 17.24 2.18
N ASN A 49 -4.35 16.78 2.75
CA ASN A 49 -3.69 17.47 3.84
C ASN A 49 -2.76 18.59 3.35
N ASN A 50 -2.49 18.67 2.04
CA ASN A 50 -1.53 19.60 1.43
C ASN A 50 -0.16 19.55 2.12
N GLN A 51 0.30 18.32 2.40
CA GLN A 51 1.59 18.04 3.05
C GLN A 51 2.42 17.13 2.17
N ASP A 52 3.74 17.22 2.27
CA ASP A 52 4.63 16.31 1.57
C ASP A 52 4.53 14.89 2.13
N TYR A 53 4.76 13.89 1.27
CA TYR A 53 4.74 12.50 1.68
C TYR A 53 5.86 12.19 2.67
N GLN A 54 5.48 11.63 3.82
CA GLN A 54 6.41 11.14 4.84
C GLN A 54 6.28 9.62 4.95
N LYS A 55 7.40 8.91 4.78
CA LYS A 55 7.44 7.44 4.88
C LYS A 55 7.01 6.96 6.27
N ASP A 56 7.56 7.57 7.31
CA ASP A 56 7.30 7.25 8.71
C ASP A 56 6.35 8.29 9.32
N TYR A 57 5.17 8.44 8.73
CA TYR A 57 4.15 9.38 9.19
C TYR A 57 3.55 8.94 10.53
N ILE A 58 3.70 9.79 11.56
CA ILE A 58 3.08 9.59 12.87
C ILE A 58 1.77 10.38 12.89
N ASN A 59 0.65 9.67 13.00
CA ASN A 59 -0.63 10.33 13.23
C ASN A 59 -0.70 10.78 14.70
N VAL A 60 -0.54 12.08 14.94
CA VAL A 60 -0.56 12.68 16.28
C VAL A 60 -1.93 12.56 16.96
N LEU A 61 -2.98 12.25 16.20
CA LEU A 61 -4.36 12.10 16.67
C LEU A 61 -4.81 10.64 16.87
N ALA A 62 -3.95 9.65 16.54
CA ALA A 62 -4.29 8.22 16.63
C ALA A 62 -3.96 7.61 17.99
#